data_AF-A0A453PL54-F1
#
_entry.id   AF-A0A453PL54-F1
#
_cell.length_a   1.000
_cell.length_b   1.000
_cell.length_c   1.000
_cell.angle_alpha   90.00
_cell.angle_beta   90.00
_cell.angle_gamma   90.00
#
_symmetry.space_group_name_H-M   'P 1'
#
loop_
_entity.id
_entity.type
_entity.pdbx_description
1 polymer ?
#
loop_
_entity_poly.entity_id
_entity_poly.type
_entity_poly.pdbx_seq_one_letter_code
_entity_poly.pdbx_strand_id
1 'polypeptide(L)'
;MPGSLNDINVVNRSPLMANGDLPPVQFVANDRTYNYGYYLADDIYPKWQTFVKPLKKPEGKKNLDFHNAQAAARKDVERAFGILQAQFAIVRGPARFWDQKMLWYIMHACVIMHNMIIENERGLDYSQYELLGHPVQVRRRAERVARFVGSYHAIRRPAAHNDL
;
A
#
# COMPACT_ATOMS: atom_id res chain seq x y z
N MET A 1 15.66 -13.13 17.84
CA MET A 1 15.25 -14.31 17.06
C MET A 1 14.77 -13.86 15.68
N PRO A 2 15.41 -14.27 14.58
CA PRO A 2 14.84 -14.16 13.24
C PRO A 2 13.61 -15.09 13.17
N GLY A 3 12.46 -14.60 12.71
CA GLY A 3 11.26 -15.44 12.52
C GLY A 3 10.10 -15.27 13.50
N SER A 4 10.17 -14.37 14.50
CA SER A 4 9.05 -14.18 15.46
C SER A 4 7.87 -13.33 14.93
N LEU A 5 8.01 -12.73 13.75
CA LEU A 5 6.99 -11.91 13.06
C LEU A 5 6.77 -12.47 11.65
N ASN A 6 6.18 -13.66 11.57
CA ASN A 6 5.59 -14.15 10.32
C ASN A 6 4.17 -13.57 10.17
N ASP A 7 3.62 -13.64 8.96
CA ASP A 7 2.32 -13.06 8.64
C ASP A 7 1.19 -13.57 9.55
N ILE A 8 1.27 -14.84 9.98
CA ILE A 8 0.37 -15.45 10.96
C ILE A 8 0.43 -14.74 12.32
N ASN A 9 1.63 -14.45 12.83
CA ASN A 9 1.80 -13.75 14.10
C ASN A 9 1.31 -12.30 14.01
N VAL A 10 1.46 -11.65 12.86
CA VAL A 10 0.91 -10.30 12.63
C VAL A 10 -0.61 -10.33 12.66
N VAL A 11 -1.23 -11.31 11.98
CA VAL A 11 -2.70 -11.48 11.99
C VAL A 11 -3.22 -11.81 13.38
N ASN A 12 -2.60 -12.74 14.10
CA ASN A 12 -3.04 -13.15 15.45
C ASN A 12 -2.90 -12.03 16.49
N ARG A 13 -1.98 -11.09 16.28
CA ARG A 13 -1.77 -9.93 17.18
C ARG A 13 -2.47 -8.66 16.69
N SER A 14 -3.13 -8.72 15.54
CA SER A 14 -3.82 -7.57 14.96
C SER A 14 -5.11 -7.29 15.73
N PRO A 15 -5.37 -6.03 16.13
CA PRO A 15 -6.64 -5.63 16.74
C PRO A 15 -7.85 -5.97 15.86
N LEU A 16 -7.68 -5.98 14.53
CA LEU A 16 -8.72 -6.33 13.56
C LEU A 16 -9.25 -7.76 13.74
N MET A 17 -8.42 -8.66 14.25
CA MET A 17 -8.76 -10.09 14.43
C MET A 17 -8.89 -10.45 15.90
N ALA A 18 -8.12 -9.81 16.78
CA ALA A 18 -8.15 -10.04 18.22
C ALA A 18 -9.43 -9.51 18.88
N ASN A 19 -9.98 -8.40 18.37
CA ASN A 19 -11.19 -7.78 18.95
C ASN A 19 -12.48 -8.15 18.20
N GLY A 20 -12.38 -8.82 17.04
CA GLY A 20 -13.54 -9.11 16.19
C GLY A 20 -14.14 -7.89 15.49
N ASP A 21 -13.48 -6.73 15.58
CA ASP A 21 -13.91 -5.45 14.98
C ASP A 21 -13.65 -5.44 13.47
N LEU A 22 -14.47 -6.19 12.73
CA LEU A 22 -14.51 -6.17 11.29
C LEU A 22 -15.36 -4.99 10.82
N PRO A 23 -14.94 -4.24 9.79
CA PRO A 23 -15.78 -3.19 9.21
C PRO A 23 -17.14 -3.79 8.80
N PRO A 24 -18.26 -3.23 9.28
CA PRO A 24 -19.57 -3.69 8.85
C PRO A 24 -19.73 -3.37 7.37
N VAL A 25 -19.87 -4.41 6.55
CA VAL A 25 -20.12 -4.29 5.13
C VAL A 25 -21.21 -5.29 4.80
N GLN A 26 -22.34 -4.79 4.31
CA GLN A 26 -23.44 -5.63 3.87
C GLN A 26 -23.36 -5.84 2.37
N PHE A 27 -23.24 -7.10 1.94
CA PHE A 27 -23.32 -7.47 0.53
C PHE A 27 -23.98 -8.84 0.37
N VAL A 28 -24.55 -9.07 -0.81
CA VAL A 28 -25.18 -10.35 -1.17
C VAL A 28 -24.33 -11.04 -2.22
N ALA A 29 -23.95 -12.30 -1.97
CA ALA A 29 -23.24 -13.13 -2.92
C ALA A 29 -23.78 -14.57 -2.87
N ASN A 30 -24.08 -15.16 -4.04
CA ASN A 30 -24.71 -16.49 -4.16
C ASN A 30 -25.93 -16.65 -3.22
N ASP A 31 -26.84 -15.68 -3.22
CA ASP A 31 -28.06 -15.65 -2.40
C ASP A 31 -27.83 -15.69 -0.88
N ARG A 32 -26.60 -15.39 -0.44
CA ARG A 32 -26.24 -15.26 0.98
C ARG A 32 -25.90 -13.81 1.29
N THR A 33 -26.46 -13.31 2.38
CA THR A 33 -26.12 -11.99 2.92
C THR A 33 -24.92 -12.12 3.84
N TYR A 34 -23.91 -11.31 3.59
CA TYR A 34 -22.70 -11.18 4.41
C TYR A 34 -22.76 -9.85 5.13
N ASN A 35 -22.54 -9.86 6.45
CA ASN A 35 -22.59 -8.67 7.31
C ASN A 35 -21.21 -8.05 7.56
N TYR A 36 -20.15 -8.71 7.10
CA TYR A 36 -18.76 -8.30 7.26
C TYR A 36 -18.03 -8.41 5.93
N GLY A 37 -17.07 -7.52 5.70
CA GLY A 37 -16.17 -7.61 4.56
C GLY A 37 -15.30 -8.87 4.60
N TYR A 38 -14.71 -9.21 3.45
CA TYR A 38 -13.71 -10.26 3.34
C TYR A 38 -12.33 -9.70 2.96
N TYR A 39 -11.28 -10.38 3.36
CA TYR A 39 -9.90 -10.12 2.98
C TYR A 39 -9.42 -11.21 2.02
N LEU A 40 -8.73 -10.80 0.96
CA LEU A 40 -8.01 -11.73 0.10
C LEU A 40 -6.79 -12.25 0.86
N ALA A 41 -6.70 -13.56 1.04
CA ALA A 41 -5.64 -14.20 1.80
C ALA A 41 -4.91 -15.22 0.94
N ASP A 42 -3.62 -15.39 1.18
CA ASP A 42 -2.83 -16.46 0.59
C ASP A 42 -3.08 -17.81 1.29
N ASP A 43 -2.57 -18.89 0.70
CA ASP A 43 -2.74 -20.26 1.16
C ASP A 43 -2.19 -20.48 2.58
N ILE A 44 -1.20 -19.68 3.01
CA ILE A 44 -0.54 -19.78 4.32
C ILE A 44 -1.42 -19.37 5.51
N TYR A 45 -2.50 -18.61 5.28
CA TYR A 45 -3.39 -18.18 6.36
C TYR A 45 -4.31 -19.31 6.83
N PRO A 46 -4.90 -19.28 8.03
CA PRO A 46 -5.91 -20.26 8.43
C PRO A 46 -7.21 -20.10 7.61
N LYS A 47 -8.09 -21.12 7.63
CA LYS A 47 -9.42 -21.05 7.01
C LYS A 47 -10.38 -20.30 7.94
N TRP A 48 -10.49 -18.98 7.75
CA TRP A 48 -11.40 -18.12 8.52
C TRP A 48 -12.56 -17.63 7.64
N GLN A 49 -13.71 -17.31 8.24
CA GLN A 49 -14.90 -16.86 7.51
C GLN A 49 -14.68 -15.55 6.75
N THR A 50 -13.75 -14.72 7.20
CA THR A 50 -13.39 -13.44 6.59
C THR A 50 -12.28 -13.57 5.54
N PHE A 51 -11.63 -14.73 5.42
CA PHE A 51 -10.53 -14.93 4.48
C PHE A 51 -10.99 -15.68 3.24
N VAL A 52 -10.88 -15.00 2.10
CA VAL A 52 -11.12 -15.58 0.78
C VAL A 52 -9.78 -15.97 0.18
N LYS A 53 -9.58 -17.28 0.02
CA LYS A 53 -8.35 -17.87 -0.50
C LYS A 53 -8.44 -18.17 -1.99
N PRO A 54 -7.31 -18.15 -2.71
CA PRO A 54 -7.26 -18.58 -4.09
C PRO A 54 -7.67 -20.05 -4.23
N LEU A 55 -8.38 -20.34 -5.32
CA LEU A 55 -8.69 -21.72 -5.71
C LEU A 55 -7.39 -22.40 -6.17
N LYS A 56 -6.99 -23.48 -5.50
CA LYS A 56 -5.76 -24.23 -5.81
C LYS A 56 -5.78 -24.90 -7.19
N LYS A 57 -6.96 -25.34 -7.62
CA LYS A 57 -7.21 -25.96 -8.92
C LYS A 57 -8.54 -25.44 -9.45
N PRO A 58 -8.55 -24.28 -10.13
CA PRO A 58 -9.79 -23.73 -10.67
C PRO A 58 -10.23 -24.59 -11.86
N GLU A 59 -11.32 -25.34 -11.69
CA GLU A 59 -11.94 -26.13 -12.75
C GLU A 59 -13.24 -25.47 -13.23
N GLY A 60 -13.41 -25.39 -14.55
CA GLY A 60 -14.55 -24.72 -15.17
C GLY A 60 -14.42 -23.20 -15.24
N LYS A 61 -15.17 -22.59 -16.16
CA LYS A 61 -15.04 -21.17 -16.53
C LYS A 61 -15.22 -20.23 -15.33
N LYS A 62 -16.28 -20.43 -14.52
CA LYS A 62 -16.59 -19.59 -13.35
C LYS A 62 -15.45 -19.54 -12.33
N ASN A 63 -14.85 -20.69 -12.03
CA ASN A 63 -13.77 -20.78 -11.05
C ASN A 63 -12.46 -20.17 -11.59
N LEU A 64 -12.21 -20.33 -12.89
CA LEU A 64 -11.07 -19.72 -13.55
C LEU A 64 -11.19 -18.19 -13.56
N ASP A 65 -12.35 -17.65 -13.90
CA ASP A 65 -12.62 -16.21 -13.88
C ASP A 65 -12.44 -15.63 -12.48
N PHE A 66 -12.97 -16.31 -11.46
CA PHE A 66 -12.79 -15.91 -10.06
C PHE A 66 -11.32 -15.92 -9.62
N HIS A 67 -10.59 -17.00 -9.94
CA HIS A 67 -9.16 -17.11 -9.63
C HIS A 67 -8.35 -16.00 -10.30
N ASN A 68 -8.59 -15.74 -11.58
CA ASN A 68 -7.89 -14.71 -12.34
C ASN A 68 -8.14 -13.31 -11.79
N ALA A 69 -9.40 -12.99 -11.45
CA ALA A 69 -9.75 -11.71 -10.83
C ALA A 69 -9.04 -11.53 -9.48
N GLN A 70 -9.00 -12.56 -8.64
CA GLN A 70 -8.29 -12.52 -7.36
C GLN A 70 -6.78 -12.36 -7.54
N ALA A 71 -6.18 -13.09 -8.49
CA ALA A 71 -4.75 -13.01 -8.78
C ALA A 71 -4.36 -11.64 -9.33
N ALA A 72 -5.18 -11.04 -10.20
CA ALA A 72 -4.96 -9.69 -10.73
C ALA A 72 -4.99 -8.64 -9.60
N ALA A 73 -6.02 -8.66 -8.76
CA ALA A 73 -6.13 -7.73 -7.63
C ALA A 73 -4.93 -7.83 -6.67
N ARG A 74 -4.49 -9.05 -6.35
CA ARG A 74 -3.30 -9.28 -5.52
C ARG A 74 -2.05 -8.71 -6.17
N LYS A 75 -1.85 -8.98 -7.45
CA LYS A 75 -0.69 -8.49 -8.22
C LYS A 75 -0.65 -6.95 -8.24
N ASP A 76 -1.80 -6.29 -8.35
CA ASP A 76 -1.86 -4.83 -8.32
C ASP A 76 -1.46 -4.26 -6.95
N VAL A 77 -1.93 -4.88 -5.86
CA VAL A 77 -1.53 -4.51 -4.50
C VAL A 77 -0.03 -4.72 -4.29
N GLU A 78 0.48 -5.92 -4.63
CA GLU A 78 1.92 -6.24 -4.53
C GLU A 78 2.77 -5.27 -5.35
N ARG A 79 2.34 -4.93 -6.57
CA ARG A 79 3.02 -3.97 -7.43
C ARG A 79 3.01 -2.57 -6.82
N ALA A 80 1.88 -2.10 -6.30
CA ALA A 80 1.77 -0.79 -5.66
C ALA A 80 2.70 -0.69 -4.45
N PHE A 81 2.70 -1.69 -3.57
CA PHE A 81 3.63 -1.73 -2.43
C PHE A 81 5.09 -1.86 -2.87
N GLY A 82 5.38 -2.64 -3.91
CA GLY A 82 6.71 -2.76 -4.48
C GLY A 82 7.23 -1.42 -5.01
N ILE A 83 6.40 -0.64 -5.69
CA ILE A 83 6.74 0.72 -6.16
C ILE A 83 7.00 1.64 -4.96
N LEU A 84 6.09 1.64 -3.97
CA LEU A 84 6.24 2.50 -2.79
C LEU A 84 7.48 2.13 -1.96
N GLN A 85 7.80 0.84 -1.83
CA GLN A 85 9.03 0.38 -1.18
C GLN A 85 10.27 0.75 -1.98
N ALA A 86 10.24 0.63 -3.31
CA ALA A 86 11.36 1.02 -4.17
C ALA A 86 11.68 2.52 -4.00
N GLN A 87 10.63 3.35 -3.95
CA GLN A 87 10.75 4.80 -3.89
C GLN A 87 11.00 5.36 -2.48
N PHE A 88 10.37 4.77 -1.46
CA PHE A 88 10.41 5.28 -0.09
C PHE A 88 10.98 4.23 0.87
N ALA A 89 12.23 4.44 1.29
CA ALA A 89 12.92 3.54 2.22
C ALA A 89 12.15 3.32 3.55
N ILE A 90 11.37 4.31 3.98
CA ILE A 90 10.51 4.23 5.17
C ILE A 90 9.48 3.08 5.07
N VAL A 91 9.04 2.70 3.87
CA VAL A 91 8.04 1.64 3.66
C VAL A 91 8.67 0.23 3.69
N ARG A 92 9.99 0.11 3.57
CA ARG A 92 10.70 -1.19 3.59
C ARG A 92 10.87 -1.77 4.99
N GLY A 93 10.96 -0.92 6.00
CA GLY A 93 11.26 -1.31 7.37
C GLY A 93 10.06 -1.90 8.10
N PRO A 94 10.27 -2.82 9.05
CA PRO A 94 9.18 -3.31 9.89
C PRO A 94 8.67 -2.20 10.81
N ALA A 95 7.35 -2.05 10.90
CA ALA A 95 6.66 -0.98 11.63
C ALA A 95 6.65 -1.11 13.17
N ARG A 96 7.70 -1.72 13.75
CA ARG A 96 7.71 -2.19 15.15
C ARG A 96 7.44 -1.13 16.22
N PHE A 97 7.58 0.15 15.88
CA PHE A 97 7.41 1.27 16.81
C PHE A 97 6.36 2.29 16.36
N TRP A 98 5.57 1.97 15.32
CA TRP A 98 4.58 2.90 14.79
C TRP A 98 3.19 2.47 15.21
N ASP A 99 2.46 3.37 15.85
CA ASP A 99 1.03 3.19 16.05
C ASP A 99 0.29 3.19 14.70
N GLN A 100 -0.93 2.64 14.68
CA GLN A 100 -1.75 2.52 13.47
C GLN A 100 -1.99 3.87 12.78
N LYS A 101 -2.14 4.96 13.55
CA LYS A 101 -2.42 6.30 13.03
C LYS A 101 -1.18 6.87 12.36
N MET A 102 0.00 6.66 12.94
CA MET A 102 1.29 7.04 12.35
C MET A 102 1.55 6.27 11.05
N LEU A 103 1.28 4.96 11.05
CA LEU A 103 1.34 4.13 9.83
C LEU A 103 0.44 4.67 8.73
N TRP A 104 -0.80 5.03 9.07
CA TRP A 104 -1.75 5.62 8.14
C TRP A 104 -1.22 6.93 7.54
N TYR A 105 -0.69 7.83 8.37
CA TYR A 105 -0.10 9.09 7.89
C TYR A 105 1.11 8.87 6.98
N ILE A 106 2.01 7.94 7.34
CA ILE A 106 3.19 7.62 6.52
C ILE A 106 2.75 7.11 5.14
N MET A 107 1.83 6.14 5.11
CA MET A 107 1.33 5.58 3.85
C MET A 107 0.62 6.63 3.01
N HIS A 108 -0.24 7.46 3.60
CA HIS A 108 -0.91 8.56 2.90
C HIS A 108 0.09 9.57 2.33
N ALA A 109 1.10 9.97 3.10
CA ALA A 109 2.15 10.87 2.63
C ALA A 109 2.92 10.27 1.45
N CYS A 110 3.28 8.97 1.53
CA CYS A 110 3.96 8.27 0.44
C CYS A 110 3.12 8.23 -0.84
N VAL A 111 1.81 7.96 -0.74
CA VAL A 111 0.90 7.94 -1.91
C VAL A 111 0.77 9.33 -2.53
N ILE A 112 0.57 10.37 -1.71
CA ILE A 112 0.47 11.76 -2.19
C ILE A 112 1.77 12.17 -2.89
N MET A 113 2.93 11.91 -2.26
CA MET A 113 4.23 12.24 -2.85
C MET A 113 4.49 11.45 -4.14
N HIS A 114 4.09 10.17 -4.20
CA HIS A 114 4.19 9.37 -5.42
C HIS A 114 3.41 10.02 -6.56
N ASN A 115 2.14 10.36 -6.32
CA ASN A 115 1.29 11.01 -7.31
C ASN A 115 1.87 12.36 -7.75
N MET A 116 2.33 13.18 -6.81
CA MET A 116 2.98 14.47 -7.15
C MET A 116 4.22 14.28 -8.03
N ILE A 117 5.03 13.24 -7.78
CA ILE A 117 6.21 12.93 -8.59
C ILE A 117 5.81 12.50 -10.00
N ILE A 118 4.81 11.63 -10.14
CA ILE A 118 4.29 11.20 -11.45
C ILE A 118 3.75 12.39 -12.25
N GLU A 119 2.97 13.26 -11.61
CA GLU A 119 2.39 14.43 -12.25
C GLU A 119 3.48 15.42 -12.70
N ASN A 120 4.53 15.60 -11.88
CA ASN A 120 5.70 16.40 -12.26
C ASN A 120 6.51 15.77 -13.42
N GLU A 121 6.69 14.45 -13.45
CA GLU A 121 7.40 13.76 -14.54
C GLU A 121 6.61 13.74 -15.85
N ARG A 122 5.27 13.83 -15.80
CA ARG A 122 4.40 13.95 -16.99
C ARG A 122 4.39 15.34 -17.62
N GLY A 123 4.98 16.33 -16.97
CA GLY A 123 5.03 17.72 -17.48
C GLY A 123 3.67 18.42 -17.50
N LEU A 124 2.75 18.04 -16.62
CA LEU A 124 1.46 18.72 -16.50
C LEU A 124 1.67 20.12 -15.91
N ASP A 125 1.19 21.14 -16.61
CA ASP A 125 1.29 22.53 -16.21
C ASP A 125 0.39 22.80 -15.00
N TYR A 126 1.00 23.15 -13.86
CA TYR A 126 0.32 23.44 -12.60
C TYR A 126 -0.29 24.85 -12.55
N SER A 127 -0.30 25.61 -13.65
CA SER A 127 -0.92 26.94 -13.74
C SER A 127 -2.41 26.98 -13.34
N GLN A 128 -3.11 25.84 -13.34
CA GLN A 128 -4.55 25.79 -13.06
C GLN A 128 -4.93 25.67 -11.57
N TYR A 129 -3.97 25.42 -10.66
CA TYR A 129 -4.25 25.35 -9.21
C TYR A 129 -4.38 26.72 -8.52
N GLU A 130 -4.01 27.81 -9.20
CA GLU A 130 -4.21 29.17 -8.70
C GLU A 130 -5.70 29.57 -8.63
N LEU A 131 -6.61 28.82 -9.27
CA LEU A 131 -8.05 29.07 -9.26
C LEU A 131 -8.84 28.32 -8.16
N LEU A 132 -8.22 27.39 -7.42
CA LEU A 132 -8.93 26.49 -6.50
C LEU A 132 -9.01 26.97 -5.03
N GLY A 133 -8.81 28.28 -4.81
CA GLY A 133 -9.01 28.92 -3.50
C GLY A 133 -7.73 29.26 -2.77
N HIS A 134 -7.89 29.78 -1.55
CA HIS A 134 -6.77 30.34 -0.78
C HIS A 134 -5.73 29.25 -0.45
N PRO A 135 -4.45 29.42 -0.87
CA PRO A 135 -3.41 28.46 -0.57
C PRO A 135 -3.22 28.37 0.95
N VAL A 136 -3.24 27.14 1.47
CA VAL A 136 -2.79 26.88 2.83
C VAL A 136 -1.34 27.37 2.93
N GLN A 137 -1.09 28.34 3.81
CA GLN A 137 0.25 28.84 4.10
C GLN A 137 1.04 27.77 4.86
N VAL A 138 1.49 26.75 4.14
CA VAL A 138 2.46 25.81 4.64
C VAL A 138 3.75 26.59 4.85
N ARG A 139 4.24 26.68 6.09
CA ARG A 139 5.56 27.23 6.41
C ARG A 139 6.64 26.31 5.83
N ARG A 140 6.82 26.36 4.51
CA ARG A 140 7.82 25.63 3.74
C ARG A 140 9.18 26.22 4.10
N ARG A 141 10.02 25.46 4.82
CA ARG A 141 11.46 25.75 4.82
C ARG A 141 11.99 25.39 3.44
N ALA A 142 12.04 26.37 2.54
CA ALA A 142 12.48 26.22 1.16
C ALA A 142 13.82 25.47 1.05
N GLU A 143 14.74 25.74 1.98
CA GLU A 143 16.03 25.04 2.10
C GLU A 143 15.93 23.54 2.31
N ARG A 144 14.87 23.06 2.98
CA ARG A 144 14.69 21.63 3.28
C ARG A 144 14.16 20.88 2.06
N VAL A 145 13.26 21.52 1.32
CA VAL A 145 12.73 21.01 0.05
C VAL A 145 13.82 21.04 -1.03
N ALA A 146 14.57 22.13 -1.13
CA ALA A 146 15.70 22.25 -2.05
C ALA A 146 16.79 21.21 -1.76
N ARG A 147 17.11 20.96 -0.48
CA ARG A 147 18.03 19.87 -0.09
C ARG A 147 17.50 18.50 -0.50
N PHE A 148 16.22 18.22 -0.26
CA PHE A 148 15.62 16.94 -0.63
C PHE A 148 15.65 16.70 -2.14
N VAL A 149 15.26 17.70 -2.95
CA VAL A 149 15.31 17.63 -4.42
C VAL A 149 16.75 17.51 -4.92
N GLY A 150 17.70 18.26 -4.33
CA GLY A 150 19.12 18.16 -4.64
C GLY A 150 19.70 16.77 -4.36
N SER A 151 19.39 16.18 -3.20
CA SER A 151 19.80 14.82 -2.85
C SER A 151 19.19 13.77 -3.78
N TYR A 152 17.93 13.95 -4.17
CA TYR A 152 17.25 13.05 -5.10
C TYR A 152 17.92 13.04 -6.50
N HIS A 153 18.31 14.21 -7.01
CA HIS A 153 19.03 14.29 -8.29
C HIS A 153 20.49 13.80 -8.21
N ALA A 154 21.14 13.94 -7.05
CA ALA A 154 22.50 13.44 -6.85
C ALA A 154 22.57 11.90 -6.86
N ILE A 155 21.56 11.23 -6.30
CA ILE A 155 21.48 9.75 -6.24
C ILE A 155 21.17 9.14 -7.63
N ARG A 156 20.53 9.89 -8.53
CA ARG A 156 20.13 9.42 -9.87
C ARG A 156 21.23 9.59 -10.94
N ARG A 157 22.38 10.20 -10.63
CA ARG A 157 23.52 10.32 -11.57
C ARG A 157 24.33 9.02 -11.62
N PRO A 158 24.49 8.35 -12.78
CA PRO A 158 25.13 7.05 -12.89
C PRO A 158 26.68 7.11 -12.94
N ALA A 159 27.31 8.04 -12.23
CA ALA A 159 28.75 8.32 -12.34
C ALA A 159 29.51 8.24 -11.00
N ALA A 160 29.05 7.42 -10.05
CA ALA A 160 29.72 7.24 -8.75
C ALA A 160 30.13 5.78 -8.46
N HIS A 161 30.31 4.96 -9.51
CA HIS A 161 30.87 3.61 -9.40
C HIS A 161 31.93 3.38 -10.48
N ASN A 162 32.97 4.20 -10.47
CA ASN A 162 34.31 3.83 -10.94
C ASN A 162 35.25 4.47 -9.93
N ASP A 163 35.66 3.68 -8.94
CA ASP A 163 36.87 3.80 -8.12
C ASP A 163 36.67 2.97 -6.83
N LEU A 164 36.79 1.66 -7.00
CA LEU A 164 37.34 0.72 -6.01
C LEU A 164 38.39 -0.13 -6.75
#